data_AF-A0A7J4LJN1-F1
#
_entry.id   AF-A0A7J4LJN1-F1
#
_cell.length_a   1.000
_cell.length_b   1.000
_cell.length_c   1.000
_cell.angle_alpha   90.00
_cell.angle_beta   90.00
_cell.angle_gamma   90.00
#
_symmetry.space_group_name_H-M   'P 1'
#
loop_
_entity.id
_entity.type
_entity.pdbx_description
1 polymer ?
#
loop_
_entity_poly.entity_id
_entity_poly.type
_entity_poly.pdbx_seq_one_letter_code
_entity_poly.pdbx_strand_id
1 'polypeptide(L)'
;MDNFQHFLKKQLVEYVEAERKKGIPLKNIEKVLLDAGHDKNIVDEVFLELEKSPAKETKHKDPVENDLVGQLKGAFGQFMAGASKKEIKDAKKDFEKTDTEELVEEAIEEVEIIEEKTIFESIAFFVYLLTIGLIVLFSAGATDSPITNVIIGFLPVIFSMFVSFLAVKMADNVPLYMFIPILVASVFYAIGRFTGLALFSGMDVEGLAIVNFLLAFVFNILIVYIRFLKPESMKRQIMRRKSRMEEIEALRKEFNM
;
A
#
# COMPACT_ATOMS: atom_id res chain seq x y z
N MET A 1 -36.19 -4.21 -12.62
CA MET A 1 -35.64 -4.42 -11.27
C MET A 1 -36.57 -5.31 -10.43
N ASP A 2 -37.89 -5.10 -10.45
CA ASP A 2 -38.89 -5.88 -9.68
C ASP A 2 -38.83 -7.41 -9.85
N ASN A 3 -38.50 -7.89 -11.05
CA ASN A 3 -38.50 -9.33 -11.35
C ASN A 3 -37.37 -10.10 -10.65
N PHE A 4 -36.23 -9.43 -10.40
CA PHE A 4 -35.07 -10.05 -9.76
C PHE A 4 -35.23 -10.13 -8.25
N GLN A 5 -35.75 -9.05 -7.63
CA GLN A 5 -36.07 -9.06 -6.20
C GLN A 5 -37.16 -10.09 -5.89
N HIS A 6 -38.18 -10.22 -6.74
CA HIS A 6 -39.21 -11.25 -6.59
C HIS A 6 -38.63 -12.68 -6.74
N PHE A 7 -37.66 -12.88 -7.65
CA PHE A 7 -36.99 -14.17 -7.81
C PHE A 7 -36.10 -14.53 -6.61
N LEU A 8 -35.28 -13.59 -6.14
CA LEU A 8 -34.44 -13.76 -4.94
C LEU A 8 -35.29 -14.04 -3.71
N LYS A 9 -36.39 -13.30 -3.54
CA LYS A 9 -37.33 -13.51 -2.44
C LYS A 9 -37.90 -14.94 -2.48
N LYS A 10 -38.32 -15.42 -3.64
CA LYS A 10 -38.83 -16.79 -3.81
C LYS A 10 -37.78 -17.86 -3.48
N GLN A 11 -36.53 -17.69 -3.94
CA GLN A 11 -35.43 -18.62 -3.63
C GLN A 11 -35.07 -18.61 -2.14
N LEU A 12 -35.06 -17.45 -1.50
CA LEU A 12 -34.83 -17.33 -0.05
C LEU A 12 -35.96 -17.99 0.75
N VAL A 13 -37.22 -17.81 0.34
CA VAL A 13 -38.36 -18.53 0.95
C VAL A 13 -38.17 -20.05 0.83
N GLU A 14 -37.85 -20.55 -0.37
CA GLU A 14 -37.61 -21.99 -0.60
C GLU A 14 -36.46 -22.54 0.26
N TYR A 15 -35.38 -21.77 0.40
CA TYR A 15 -34.24 -22.11 1.25
C TYR A 15 -34.61 -22.15 2.73
N VAL A 16 -35.26 -21.10 3.25
CA VAL A 16 -35.64 -21.03 4.67
C VAL A 16 -36.65 -22.13 5.01
N GLU A 17 -37.59 -22.47 4.10
CA GLU A 17 -38.49 -23.60 4.30
C GLU A 17 -37.76 -24.95 4.31
N ALA A 18 -36.75 -25.15 3.46
CA ALA A 18 -35.95 -26.36 3.43
C ALA A 18 -35.15 -26.53 4.74
N GLU A 19 -34.50 -25.47 5.23
CA GLU A 19 -33.76 -25.49 6.49
C GLU A 19 -34.67 -25.62 7.71
N ARG A 20 -35.87 -25.03 7.67
CA ARG A 20 -36.88 -25.22 8.72
C ARG A 20 -37.39 -26.65 8.75
N LYS A 21 -37.58 -27.30 7.60
CA LYS A 21 -37.92 -28.74 7.52
C LYS A 21 -36.82 -29.64 8.08
N LYS A 22 -35.56 -29.17 8.07
CA LYS A 22 -34.42 -29.82 8.74
C LYS A 22 -34.37 -29.57 10.25
N GLY A 23 -35.30 -28.78 10.81
CA GLY A 23 -35.41 -28.50 12.24
C GLY A 23 -34.50 -27.37 12.74
N ILE A 24 -33.92 -26.57 11.85
CA ILE A 24 -33.04 -25.46 12.22
C ILE A 24 -33.90 -24.27 12.73
N PRO A 25 -33.56 -23.66 13.88
CA PRO A 25 -34.27 -22.48 14.37
C PRO A 25 -34.19 -21.32 13.39
N LEU A 26 -35.32 -20.66 13.13
CA LEU A 26 -35.41 -19.49 12.23
C LEU A 26 -34.37 -18.40 12.54
N LYS A 27 -34.11 -18.16 13.84
CA LYS A 27 -33.10 -17.19 14.30
C LYS A 27 -31.68 -17.52 13.83
N ASN A 28 -31.35 -18.80 13.66
CA ASN A 28 -30.04 -19.21 13.15
C ASN A 28 -29.97 -19.05 11.64
N ILE A 29 -31.06 -19.34 10.93
CA ILE A 29 -31.14 -19.17 9.48
C ILE A 29 -31.06 -17.68 9.11
N GLU A 30 -31.78 -16.82 9.85
CA GLU A 30 -31.73 -15.36 9.71
C GLU A 30 -30.30 -14.84 9.88
N LYS A 31 -29.62 -15.30 10.95
CA LYS A 31 -28.22 -14.93 11.20
C LYS A 31 -27.30 -15.36 10.06
N VAL A 32 -27.42 -16.59 9.57
CA VAL A 32 -26.59 -17.09 8.45
C VAL A 32 -26.84 -16.29 7.17
N LEU A 33 -28.09 -15.90 6.90
CA LEU A 33 -28.41 -15.10 5.71
C LEU A 33 -27.83 -13.68 5.80
N LEU A 34 -27.87 -13.06 6.98
CA LEU A 34 -27.25 -11.76 7.21
C LEU A 34 -25.72 -11.84 7.18
N ASP A 35 -25.13 -12.87 7.78
CA ASP A 35 -23.69 -13.12 7.77
C ASP A 35 -23.18 -13.43 6.34
N ALA A 36 -24.03 -14.02 5.48
CA ALA A 36 -23.77 -14.23 4.05
C ALA A 36 -23.93 -12.96 3.19
N GLY A 37 -24.25 -11.81 3.79
CA GLY A 37 -24.32 -10.52 3.10
C GLY A 37 -25.65 -10.23 2.39
N HIS A 38 -26.73 -10.97 2.69
CA HIS A 38 -28.05 -10.64 2.14
C HIS A 38 -28.62 -9.34 2.74
N ASP A 39 -29.30 -8.55 1.90
CA ASP A 39 -29.95 -7.31 2.34
C ASP A 39 -30.98 -7.59 3.43
N LYS A 40 -30.80 -6.95 4.59
CA LYS A 40 -31.64 -7.13 5.77
C LYS A 40 -33.13 -6.89 5.48
N ASN A 41 -33.47 -5.93 4.61
CA ASN A 41 -34.87 -5.64 4.30
C ASN A 41 -35.54 -6.80 3.56
N ILE A 42 -34.81 -7.49 2.67
CA ILE A 42 -35.31 -8.65 1.93
C ILE A 42 -35.44 -9.85 2.86
N VAL A 43 -34.47 -10.04 3.76
CA VAL A 43 -34.53 -11.08 4.80
C VAL A 43 -35.76 -10.86 5.68
N ASP A 44 -35.93 -9.68 6.27
CA ASP A 44 -37.07 -9.35 7.13
C ASP A 44 -38.42 -9.60 6.42
N GLU A 45 -38.54 -9.25 5.14
CA GLU A 45 -39.74 -9.52 4.34
C GLU A 45 -40.03 -11.02 4.13
N VAL A 46 -39.00 -11.83 3.91
CA VAL A 46 -39.12 -13.29 3.74
C VAL A 46 -39.59 -13.95 5.04
N PHE A 47 -39.03 -13.53 6.18
CA PHE A 47 -39.41 -14.07 7.49
C PHE A 47 -40.84 -13.64 7.88
N LEU A 48 -41.25 -12.40 7.58
CA LEU A 48 -42.62 -11.92 7.74
C LEU A 48 -43.65 -12.69 6.90
N GLU A 49 -43.26 -13.18 5.73
CA GLU A 49 -44.13 -13.99 4.86
C GLU A 49 -44.27 -15.43 5.38
N LEU A 50 -43.20 -15.98 5.96
CA LEU A 50 -43.14 -17.32 6.53
C LEU A 50 -43.86 -17.48 7.88
N GLU A 51 -43.97 -16.41 8.68
CA GLU A 51 -44.78 -16.41 9.90
C GLU A 51 -46.29 -16.58 9.61
N LYS A 52 -46.74 -16.23 8.40
CA LYS A 52 -48.14 -16.33 7.98
C LYS A 52 -48.55 -17.73 7.50
N SER A 53 -47.60 -18.66 7.30
CA SER A 53 -47.87 -20.01 6.77
C SER A 53 -47.09 -21.10 7.53
N PRO A 54 -47.68 -21.76 8.54
CA PRO A 54 -47.00 -22.81 9.28
C PRO A 54 -46.91 -24.12 8.46
N ALA A 55 -45.71 -24.51 8.05
CA ALA A 55 -45.46 -25.77 7.35
C ALA A 55 -45.48 -26.98 8.30
N LYS A 56 -46.20 -28.03 7.91
CA LYS A 56 -46.34 -29.33 8.62
C LYS A 56 -45.01 -30.10 8.65
N GLU A 57 -44.62 -30.56 9.84
CA GLU A 57 -43.45 -31.40 10.07
C GLU A 57 -43.58 -32.77 9.36
N THR A 58 -42.56 -33.13 8.58
CA THR A 58 -42.32 -34.51 8.17
C THR A 58 -40.85 -34.85 8.38
N LYS A 59 -40.59 -35.93 9.12
CA LYS A 59 -39.25 -36.45 9.42
C LYS A 59 -38.70 -37.21 8.21
N HIS A 60 -37.56 -36.79 7.65
CA HIS A 60 -36.75 -37.67 6.82
C HIS A 60 -35.25 -37.42 6.92
N LYS A 61 -34.49 -38.51 6.70
CA LYS A 61 -33.05 -38.70 6.97
C LYS A 61 -32.15 -37.86 6.08
N ASP A 62 -31.01 -37.48 6.64
CA ASP A 62 -29.94 -36.66 6.04
C ASP A 62 -29.51 -37.13 4.64
N PRO A 63 -29.38 -36.21 3.66
CA PRO A 63 -28.51 -36.39 2.52
C PRO A 63 -27.16 -35.70 2.77
N VAL A 64 -26.12 -36.48 2.50
CA VAL A 64 -24.69 -36.18 2.57
C VAL A 64 -24.36 -34.88 1.81
N GLU A 65 -23.57 -34.04 2.46
CA GLU A 65 -23.02 -32.72 2.06
C GLU A 65 -22.53 -32.61 0.60
N ASN A 66 -22.14 -33.73 -0.02
CA ASN A 66 -21.72 -33.82 -1.41
C ASN A 66 -22.83 -33.60 -2.45
N ASP A 67 -24.10 -33.83 -2.10
CA ASP A 67 -25.23 -33.67 -3.03
C ASP A 67 -25.72 -32.21 -3.11
N LEU A 68 -25.55 -31.43 -2.04
CA LEU A 68 -25.93 -30.01 -1.97
C LEU A 68 -25.03 -29.13 -2.85
N VAL A 69 -23.71 -29.34 -2.83
CA VAL A 69 -22.77 -28.62 -3.70
C VAL A 69 -23.00 -29.01 -5.17
N GLY A 70 -23.35 -30.28 -5.43
CA GLY A 70 -23.75 -30.76 -6.75
C GLY A 70 -25.03 -30.10 -7.26
N GLN A 71 -26.05 -29.98 -6.40
CA GLN A 71 -27.31 -29.31 -6.70
C GLN A 71 -27.14 -27.79 -6.84
N LEU A 72 -26.30 -27.15 -6.03
CA LEU A 72 -25.99 -25.72 -6.15
C LEU A 72 -25.21 -25.42 -7.43
N LYS A 73 -24.19 -26.20 -7.77
CA LYS A 73 -23.47 -26.07 -9.05
C LYS A 73 -24.37 -26.38 -10.24
N GLY A 74 -25.30 -27.33 -10.09
CA GLY A 74 -26.33 -27.64 -11.09
C GLY A 74 -27.33 -26.50 -11.29
N ALA A 75 -27.84 -25.91 -10.21
CA ALA A 75 -28.77 -24.78 -10.22
C ALA A 75 -28.11 -23.49 -10.72
N PHE A 76 -26.86 -23.23 -10.33
CA PHE A 76 -26.06 -22.11 -10.84
C PHE A 76 -25.70 -22.31 -12.31
N GLY A 77 -25.41 -23.55 -12.73
CA GLY A 77 -25.19 -23.92 -14.13
C GLY A 77 -26.45 -23.76 -14.99
N GLN A 78 -27.63 -24.12 -14.47
CA GLN A 78 -28.92 -23.89 -15.15
C GLN A 78 -29.32 -22.42 -15.17
N PHE A 79 -29.02 -21.66 -14.13
CA PHE A 79 -29.21 -20.20 -14.07
C PHE A 79 -28.32 -19.48 -15.10
N MET A 80 -27.05 -19.85 -15.18
CA MET A 80 -26.11 -19.34 -16.19
C MET A 80 -26.44 -19.84 -17.62
N ALA A 81 -27.17 -20.95 -17.76
CA ALA A 81 -27.68 -21.41 -19.05
C ALA A 81 -28.98 -20.69 -19.47
N GLY A 82 -29.77 -20.19 -18.51
CA GLY A 82 -31.02 -19.45 -18.74
C GLY A 82 -30.87 -17.93 -18.81
N ALA A 83 -29.78 -17.37 -18.27
CA ALA A 83 -29.44 -15.97 -18.41
C ALA A 83 -29.07 -15.64 -19.85
N SER A 84 -29.58 -14.53 -20.39
CA SER A 84 -29.25 -14.15 -21.75
C SER A 84 -27.74 -13.89 -21.85
N LYS A 85 -27.12 -14.23 -22.99
CA LYS A 85 -25.70 -13.91 -23.26
C LYS A 85 -25.34 -12.44 -23.00
N LYS A 86 -26.34 -11.55 -22.97
CA LYS A 86 -26.20 -10.13 -22.66
C LYS A 86 -26.02 -9.89 -21.16
N GLU A 87 -26.79 -10.53 -20.28
CA GLU A 87 -26.68 -10.36 -18.82
C GLU A 87 -25.40 -10.95 -18.24
N ILE A 88 -24.94 -12.10 -18.75
CA ILE A 88 -23.64 -12.68 -18.37
C ILE A 88 -22.49 -11.78 -18.86
N LYS A 89 -22.65 -11.17 -20.04
CA LYS A 89 -21.67 -10.24 -20.59
C LYS A 89 -21.66 -8.92 -19.83
N ASP A 90 -22.81 -8.43 -19.39
CA ASP A 90 -22.95 -7.18 -18.64
C ASP A 90 -22.43 -7.38 -17.20
N ALA A 91 -22.77 -8.48 -16.51
CA ALA A 91 -22.21 -8.81 -15.20
C ALA A 91 -20.68 -9.01 -15.22
N LYS A 92 -20.16 -9.66 -16.28
CA LYS A 92 -18.71 -9.81 -16.47
C LYS A 92 -18.03 -8.46 -16.77
N LYS A 93 -18.72 -7.57 -17.50
CA LYS A 93 -18.23 -6.24 -17.84
C LYS A 93 -18.28 -5.28 -16.66
N ASP A 94 -19.25 -5.43 -15.77
CA ASP A 94 -19.35 -4.69 -14.51
C ASP A 94 -18.27 -5.15 -13.53
N PHE A 95 -18.02 -6.46 -13.39
CA PHE A 95 -16.88 -6.99 -12.63
C PHE A 95 -15.53 -6.51 -13.19
N GLU A 96 -15.33 -6.62 -14.51
CA GLU A 96 -14.11 -6.10 -15.16
C GLU A 96 -13.96 -4.59 -14.94
N LYS A 97 -15.05 -3.81 -14.98
CA LYS A 97 -15.00 -2.37 -14.71
C LYS A 97 -14.63 -2.05 -13.28
N THR A 98 -15.22 -2.72 -12.29
CA THR A 98 -14.95 -2.45 -10.87
C THR A 98 -13.50 -2.78 -10.52
N ASP A 99 -12.98 -3.90 -10.98
CA ASP A 99 -11.56 -4.23 -10.82
C ASP A 99 -10.65 -3.23 -11.55
N THR A 100 -11.03 -2.77 -12.74
CA THR A 100 -10.21 -1.81 -13.50
C THR A 100 -10.23 -0.42 -12.86
N GLU A 101 -11.37 0.06 -12.38
CA GLU A 101 -11.49 1.37 -11.72
C GLU A 101 -10.71 1.40 -10.40
N GLU A 102 -10.77 0.33 -9.60
CA GLU A 102 -10.00 0.23 -8.35
C GLU A 102 -8.49 0.14 -8.61
N LEU A 103 -8.06 -0.64 -9.63
CA LEU A 103 -6.65 -0.70 -10.04
C LEU A 103 -6.14 0.65 -10.58
N VAL A 104 -6.99 1.41 -11.28
CA VAL A 104 -6.66 2.76 -11.77
C VAL A 104 -6.54 3.74 -10.60
N GLU A 105 -7.44 3.68 -9.62
CA GLU A 105 -7.37 4.52 -8.42
C GLU A 105 -6.11 4.22 -7.59
N GLU A 106 -5.76 2.94 -7.41
CA GLU A 106 -4.50 2.54 -6.75
C GLU A 106 -3.27 3.04 -7.52
N ALA A 107 -3.28 2.96 -8.85
CA ALA A 107 -2.18 3.45 -9.68
C ALA A 107 -2.03 4.98 -9.61
N ILE A 108 -3.14 5.73 -9.61
CA ILE A 108 -3.13 7.20 -9.47
C ILE A 108 -2.58 7.60 -8.10
N GLU A 109 -3.03 6.95 -7.02
CA GLU A 109 -2.55 7.22 -5.66
C GLU A 109 -1.06 6.88 -5.52
N GLU A 110 -0.58 5.77 -6.11
CA GLU A 110 0.85 5.46 -6.15
C GLU A 110 1.68 6.54 -6.88
N VAL A 111 1.19 7.05 -8.01
CA VAL A 111 1.86 8.12 -8.77
C VAL A 111 1.91 9.42 -7.97
N GLU A 112 0.80 9.83 -7.35
CA GLU A 112 0.71 11.05 -6.53
C GLU A 112 1.69 11.02 -5.34
N ILE A 113 1.83 9.86 -4.70
CA ILE A 113 2.80 9.64 -3.61
C ILE A 113 4.25 9.79 -4.11
N ILE A 114 4.57 9.26 -5.28
CA ILE A 114 5.92 9.33 -5.86
C ILE A 114 6.26 10.79 -6.21
N GLU A 115 5.31 11.53 -6.78
CA GLU A 115 5.48 12.95 -7.09
C GLU A 115 5.70 13.78 -5.83
N GLU A 116 4.87 13.61 -4.80
CA GLU A 116 4.99 14.31 -3.52
C GLU A 116 6.37 14.09 -2.89
N LYS A 117 6.82 12.83 -2.79
CA LYS A 117 8.16 12.50 -2.27
C LYS A 117 9.28 13.18 -3.06
N THR A 118 9.19 13.16 -4.39
CA THR A 118 10.20 13.76 -5.27
C THR A 118 10.28 15.28 -5.07
N ILE A 119 9.15 15.94 -4.83
CA ILE A 119 9.09 17.38 -4.50
C ILE A 119 9.76 17.64 -3.15
N PHE A 120 9.43 16.87 -2.10
CA PHE A 120 10.04 17.03 -0.77
C PHE A 120 11.56 16.78 -0.78
N GLU A 121 12.03 15.75 -1.49
CA GLU A 121 13.47 15.48 -1.68
C GLU A 121 14.18 16.68 -2.32
N SER A 122 13.55 17.28 -3.34
CA SER A 122 14.10 18.45 -4.04
C SER A 122 14.13 19.69 -3.15
N ILE A 123 13.05 19.97 -2.41
CA ILE A 123 12.99 21.08 -1.45
C ILE A 123 14.07 20.92 -0.38
N ALA A 124 14.18 19.72 0.20
CA ALA A 124 15.19 19.39 1.19
C ALA A 124 16.62 19.65 0.67
N PHE A 125 16.90 19.23 -0.56
CA PHE A 125 18.18 19.49 -1.22
C PHE A 125 18.49 21.00 -1.30
N PHE A 126 17.54 21.81 -1.78
CA PHE A 126 17.73 23.26 -1.91
C PHE A 126 17.89 23.96 -0.56
N VAL A 127 17.08 23.61 0.44
CA VAL A 127 17.18 24.18 1.80
C VAL A 127 18.54 23.85 2.41
N TYR A 128 19.01 22.61 2.25
CA TYR A 128 20.29 22.20 2.79
C TYR A 128 21.46 22.87 2.05
N LEU A 129 21.36 23.02 0.73
CA LEU A 129 22.36 23.74 -0.07
C LEU A 129 22.48 25.21 0.38
N LEU A 130 21.35 25.87 0.64
CA LEU A 130 21.33 27.23 1.17
C LEU A 130 21.95 27.29 2.57
N THR A 131 21.67 26.30 3.42
CA THR A 131 22.27 26.18 4.76
C THR A 131 23.78 26.06 4.70
N ILE A 132 24.32 25.21 3.82
CA ILE A 132 25.77 25.10 3.58
C ILE A 132 26.32 26.42 3.05
N GLY A 133 25.64 27.06 2.11
CA GLY A 133 26.03 28.38 1.59
C GLY A 133 26.16 29.43 2.71
N LEU A 134 25.22 29.47 3.65
CA LEU A 134 25.31 30.34 4.83
C LEU A 134 26.48 29.99 5.75
N ILE A 135 26.74 28.70 5.98
CA ILE A 135 27.90 28.24 6.76
C ILE A 135 29.21 28.67 6.10
N VAL A 136 29.32 28.55 4.77
CA VAL A 136 30.49 29.01 4.01
C VAL A 136 30.68 30.51 4.15
N LEU A 137 29.61 31.30 3.97
CA LEU A 137 29.66 32.76 4.11
C LEU A 137 30.04 33.19 5.53
N PHE A 138 29.47 32.55 6.54
CA PHE A 138 29.79 32.82 7.94
C PHE A 138 31.25 32.46 8.25
N SER A 139 31.72 31.30 7.80
CA SER A 139 33.11 30.85 7.98
C SER A 139 34.10 31.77 7.28
N ALA A 140 33.76 32.26 6.08
CA ALA A 140 34.57 33.23 5.36
C ALA A 140 34.64 34.60 6.06
N GLY A 141 33.58 35.00 6.78
CA GLY A 141 33.58 36.23 7.58
C GLY A 141 34.24 36.09 8.96
N ALA A 142 34.31 34.87 9.48
CA ALA A 142 34.84 34.58 10.83
C ALA A 142 36.32 34.16 10.84
N THR A 143 36.92 33.93 9.67
CA THR A 143 38.32 33.46 9.56
C THR A 143 39.13 34.41 8.68
N ASP A 144 40.43 34.53 8.97
CA ASP A 144 41.38 35.28 8.12
C ASP A 144 41.82 34.47 6.88
N SER A 145 41.16 33.33 6.62
CA SER A 145 41.50 32.46 5.50
C SER A 145 40.97 33.04 4.18
N PRO A 146 41.71 32.89 3.06
CA PRO A 146 41.18 33.24 1.74
C PRO A 146 39.85 32.51 1.48
N ILE A 147 38.88 33.22 0.93
CA ILE A 147 37.55 32.66 0.64
C ILE A 147 37.62 31.39 -0.23
N THR A 148 38.63 31.29 -1.09
CA THR A 148 38.91 30.10 -1.90
C THR A 148 39.16 28.86 -1.05
N ASN A 149 39.91 28.99 0.06
CA ASN A 149 40.22 27.87 0.95
C ASN A 149 38.98 27.44 1.73
N VAL A 150 38.14 28.39 2.12
CA VAL A 150 36.86 28.08 2.77
C VAL A 150 35.95 27.32 1.81
N ILE A 151 35.81 27.78 0.56
CA ILE A 151 35.00 27.09 -0.47
C ILE A 151 35.53 25.69 -0.75
N ILE A 152 36.84 25.54 -0.96
CA ILE A 152 37.48 24.23 -1.17
C ILE A 152 37.27 23.31 0.03
N GLY A 153 37.33 23.87 1.25
CA GLY A 153 37.11 23.15 2.50
C GLY A 153 35.71 22.56 2.63
N PHE A 154 34.68 23.17 2.03
CA PHE A 154 33.30 22.66 2.04
C PHE A 154 32.87 21.96 0.73
N LEU A 155 33.77 21.82 -0.24
CA LEU A 155 33.49 21.07 -1.47
C LEU A 155 33.08 19.60 -1.20
N PRO A 156 33.68 18.87 -0.24
CA PRO A 156 33.32 17.48 0.02
C PRO A 156 31.86 17.30 0.46
N VAL A 157 31.31 18.19 1.31
CA VAL A 157 29.90 18.09 1.69
C VAL A 157 28.97 18.33 0.51
N ILE A 158 29.26 19.33 -0.34
CA ILE A 158 28.46 19.63 -1.54
C ILE A 158 28.48 18.43 -2.49
N PHE A 159 29.66 17.86 -2.73
CA PHE A 159 29.81 16.67 -3.56
C PHE A 159 29.05 15.47 -2.98
N SER A 160 29.21 15.22 -1.67
CA SER A 160 28.49 14.14 -1.00
C SER A 160 26.98 14.30 -1.10
N MET A 161 26.45 15.52 -0.94
CA MET A 161 25.02 15.78 -1.08
C MET A 161 24.53 15.46 -2.49
N PHE A 162 25.26 15.90 -3.51
CA PHE A 162 24.89 15.66 -4.90
C PHE A 162 24.89 14.16 -5.23
N VAL A 163 25.94 13.44 -4.82
CA VAL A 163 26.03 11.98 -5.02
C VAL A 163 24.92 11.26 -4.26
N SER A 164 24.65 11.62 -3.01
CA SER A 164 23.55 11.06 -2.21
C SER A 164 22.18 11.32 -2.84
N PHE A 165 21.94 12.52 -3.37
CA PHE A 165 20.68 12.89 -4.03
C PHE A 165 20.45 12.11 -5.34
N LEU A 166 21.51 11.82 -6.10
CA LEU A 166 21.40 10.96 -7.28
C LEU A 166 21.22 9.49 -6.88
N ALA A 167 22.02 9.02 -5.92
CA ALA A 167 22.01 7.63 -5.49
C ALA A 167 20.67 7.21 -4.87
N VAL A 168 20.03 8.08 -4.07
CA VAL A 168 18.75 7.76 -3.43
C VAL A 168 17.61 7.57 -4.45
N LYS A 169 17.72 8.19 -5.64
CA LYS A 169 16.75 8.00 -6.74
C LYS A 169 16.93 6.68 -7.47
N MET A 170 18.14 6.14 -7.47
CA MET A 170 18.50 4.93 -8.20
C MET A 170 18.52 3.66 -7.33
N ALA A 171 18.56 3.81 -6.00
CA ALA A 171 18.75 2.69 -5.08
C ALA A 171 17.43 2.17 -4.51
N ASP A 172 17.20 0.87 -4.68
CA ASP A 172 16.09 0.14 -4.03
C ASP A 172 16.34 -0.11 -2.54
N ASN A 173 17.59 -0.03 -2.08
CA ASN A 173 18.01 -0.45 -0.74
C ASN A 173 18.76 0.61 0.06
N VAL A 174 18.45 0.63 1.36
CA VAL A 174 18.91 1.62 2.34
C VAL A 174 20.43 1.67 2.66
N PRO A 175 21.20 0.58 2.64
CA PRO A 175 22.52 0.61 3.28
C PRO A 175 23.58 1.42 2.53
N LEU A 176 23.51 1.47 1.20
CA LEU A 176 24.70 1.80 0.40
C LEU A 176 25.01 3.30 0.39
N TYR A 177 23.98 4.14 0.41
CA TYR A 177 24.15 5.59 0.40
C TYR A 177 24.67 6.14 1.74
N MET A 178 24.45 5.43 2.86
CA MET A 178 24.92 5.86 4.19
C MET A 178 26.45 5.90 4.28
N PHE A 179 27.15 5.16 3.40
CA PHE A 179 28.61 5.18 3.31
C PHE A 179 29.17 6.32 2.46
N ILE A 180 28.35 7.02 1.66
CA ILE A 180 28.82 8.11 0.77
C ILE A 180 29.56 9.21 1.58
N PRO A 181 29.01 9.75 2.69
CA PRO A 181 29.70 10.75 3.50
C PRO A 181 31.06 10.27 4.01
N ILE A 182 31.14 9.01 4.43
CA ILE A 182 32.37 8.40 4.95
C ILE A 182 33.42 8.32 3.83
N LEU A 183 33.03 7.79 2.66
CA LEU A 183 33.92 7.65 1.52
C LEU A 183 34.43 9.01 1.04
N VAL A 184 33.54 9.98 0.88
CA VAL A 184 33.92 11.32 0.39
C VAL A 184 34.82 12.05 1.39
N ALA A 185 34.52 11.99 2.69
CA ALA A 185 35.38 12.58 3.73
C ALA A 185 36.74 11.87 3.83
N SER A 186 36.77 10.55 3.68
CA SER A 186 38.01 9.77 3.71
C SER A 186 38.91 10.10 2.51
N VAL A 187 38.33 10.25 1.32
CA VAL A 187 39.06 10.66 0.11
C VAL A 187 39.59 12.08 0.27
N PHE A 188 38.79 13.02 0.79
CA PHE A 188 39.25 14.37 1.07
C PHE A 188 40.42 14.41 2.06
N TYR A 189 40.30 13.67 3.17
CA TYR A 189 41.39 13.55 4.16
C TYR A 189 42.65 12.96 3.52
N ALA A 190 42.53 11.86 2.78
CA ALA A 190 43.67 11.21 2.14
C ALA A 190 44.37 12.13 1.13
N ILE A 191 43.60 12.84 0.29
CA ILE A 191 44.16 13.79 -0.66
C ILE A 191 44.85 14.93 0.11
N GLY A 192 44.14 15.61 1.01
CA GLY A 192 44.69 16.76 1.73
C GLY A 192 45.91 16.43 2.59
N ARG A 193 46.00 15.20 3.14
CA ARG A 193 47.12 14.77 3.98
C ARG A 193 48.33 14.28 3.20
N PHE A 194 48.11 13.51 2.12
CA PHE A 194 49.19 12.75 1.49
C PHE A 194 49.67 13.32 0.15
N THR A 195 48.88 14.14 -0.56
CA THR A 195 49.29 14.61 -1.91
C THR A 195 50.12 15.89 -1.89
N GLY A 196 50.20 16.59 -0.75
CA GLY A 196 51.02 17.80 -0.60
C GLY A 196 50.64 18.94 -1.56
N LEU A 197 49.39 18.96 -2.03
CA LEU A 197 48.93 19.98 -2.98
C LEU A 197 48.86 21.35 -2.29
N ALA A 198 49.38 22.39 -2.94
CA ALA A 198 49.44 23.75 -2.40
C ALA A 198 48.05 24.32 -2.01
N LEU A 199 46.99 23.82 -2.64
CA LEU A 199 45.59 24.15 -2.31
C LEU A 199 45.13 23.74 -0.91
N PHE A 200 45.82 22.83 -0.21
CA PHE A 200 45.54 22.46 1.19
C PHE A 200 46.47 23.15 2.19
N SER A 201 47.39 24.00 1.72
CA SER A 201 48.35 24.67 2.59
C SER A 201 47.63 25.62 3.56
N GLY A 202 47.88 25.42 4.85
CA GLY A 202 47.27 26.23 5.91
C GLY A 202 45.81 25.88 6.23
N MET A 203 45.27 24.79 5.67
CA MET A 203 43.95 24.28 6.00
C MET A 203 44.04 23.22 7.11
N ASP A 204 43.12 23.29 8.08
CA ASP A 204 42.90 22.18 9.03
C ASP A 204 42.11 21.07 8.33
N VAL A 205 42.81 20.26 7.55
CA VAL A 205 42.23 19.17 6.77
C VAL A 205 41.53 18.15 7.66
N GLU A 206 42.05 17.90 8.87
CA GLU A 206 41.49 16.90 9.78
C GLU A 206 40.15 17.38 10.34
N GLY A 207 40.11 18.61 10.87
CA GLY A 207 38.88 19.25 11.34
C GLY A 207 37.84 19.38 10.22
N LEU A 208 38.26 19.82 9.03
CA LEU A 208 37.38 19.95 7.87
C LEU A 208 36.82 18.60 7.41
N ALA A 209 37.61 17.52 7.43
CA ALA A 209 37.11 16.19 7.07
C ALA A 209 36.00 15.73 8.02
N ILE A 210 36.17 15.95 9.33
CA ILE A 210 35.16 15.62 10.35
C ILE A 210 33.90 16.46 10.16
N VAL A 211 34.04 17.77 9.98
CA VAL A 211 32.91 18.69 9.79
C VAL A 211 32.13 18.32 8.52
N ASN A 212 32.82 18.09 7.40
CA ASN A 212 32.18 17.66 6.16
C ASN A 212 31.46 16.33 6.32
N PHE A 213 32.07 15.35 7.00
CA PHE A 213 31.42 14.09 7.30
C PHE A 213 30.12 14.29 8.07
N LEU A 214 30.15 15.06 9.17
CA LEU A 214 28.98 15.29 10.02
C LEU A 214 27.85 15.98 9.25
N LEU A 215 28.16 17.05 8.51
CA LEU A 215 27.18 17.76 7.69
C LEU A 215 26.59 16.82 6.62
N ALA A 216 27.44 16.17 5.84
CA ALA A 216 26.99 15.23 4.82
C ALA A 216 26.15 14.08 5.39
N PHE A 217 26.48 13.60 6.60
CA PHE A 217 25.74 12.54 7.27
C PHE A 217 24.35 13.01 7.73
N VAL A 218 24.22 14.23 8.25
CA VAL A 218 22.92 14.83 8.60
C VAL A 218 22.04 14.95 7.36
N PHE A 219 22.58 15.43 6.24
CA PHE A 219 21.85 15.47 4.97
C PHE A 219 21.38 14.08 4.54
N ASN A 220 22.26 13.08 4.65
CA ASN A 220 21.95 11.72 4.28
C ASN A 220 20.82 11.12 5.13
N ILE A 221 20.84 11.33 6.45
CA ILE A 221 19.73 10.89 7.32
C ILE A 221 18.42 11.53 6.86
N LEU A 222 18.44 12.83 6.55
CA LEU A 222 17.25 13.58 6.16
C LEU A 222 16.67 13.09 4.83
N ILE A 223 17.49 12.89 3.80
CA ILE A 223 17.00 12.44 2.50
C ILE A 223 16.48 11.00 2.55
N VAL A 224 17.11 10.16 3.38
CA VAL A 224 16.69 8.78 3.63
C VAL A 224 15.39 8.75 4.40
N TYR A 225 15.26 9.59 5.42
CA TYR A 225 14.03 9.76 6.15
C TYR A 225 12.89 10.15 5.20
N ILE A 226 13.08 11.14 4.32
CA ILE A 226 12.04 11.57 3.35
C ILE A 226 11.68 10.44 2.38
N ARG A 227 12.68 9.75 1.81
CA ARG A 227 12.45 8.68 0.83
C ARG A 227 11.72 7.49 1.43
N PHE A 228 12.21 7.02 2.59
CA PHE A 228 11.78 5.77 3.22
C PHE A 228 10.68 5.96 4.27
N LEU A 229 10.32 7.20 4.65
CA LEU A 229 9.07 7.40 5.36
C LEU A 229 7.93 6.92 4.48
N LYS A 230 7.08 6.10 5.08
CA LYS A 230 5.83 5.67 4.48
C LYS A 230 4.83 6.79 4.70
N PRO A 231 4.41 7.53 3.66
CA PRO A 231 3.31 8.48 3.80
C PRO A 231 2.06 7.73 4.26
N GLU A 232 1.13 8.42 4.92
CA GLU A 232 -0.06 7.80 5.50
C GLU A 232 -0.93 7.07 4.45
N SER A 233 -0.93 7.53 3.21
CA SER A 233 -1.55 6.88 2.05
C SER A 233 -0.98 5.48 1.78
N MET A 234 0.34 5.32 1.88
CA MET A 234 1.02 4.03 1.74
C MET A 234 0.66 3.05 2.87
N LYS A 235 0.37 3.54 4.09
CA LYS A 235 -0.17 2.70 5.18
C LYS A 235 -1.60 2.24 4.87
N ARG A 236 -2.43 3.10 4.26
CA ARG A 236 -3.79 2.74 3.84
C ARG A 236 -3.76 1.67 2.75
N GLN A 237 -2.88 1.80 1.75
CA GLN A 237 -2.69 0.78 0.71
C GLN A 237 -2.19 -0.55 1.27
N ILE A 238 -1.23 -0.53 2.20
CA ILE A 238 -0.75 -1.76 2.86
C ILE A 238 -1.87 -2.41 3.67
N MET A 239 -2.70 -1.65 4.38
CA MET A 239 -3.86 -2.19 5.11
C MET A 239 -4.89 -2.80 4.16
N ARG A 240 -5.23 -2.14 3.05
CA ARG A 240 -6.16 -2.68 2.03
C ARG A 240 -5.62 -3.97 1.39
N ARG A 241 -4.33 -3.99 1.00
CA ARG A 241 -3.68 -5.20 0.45
C ARG A 241 -3.63 -6.34 1.46
N LYS A 242 -3.39 -6.03 2.73
CA LYS A 242 -3.36 -7.04 3.79
C LYS A 242 -4.75 -7.62 4.05
N SER A 243 -5.81 -6.81 4.10
CA SER A 243 -7.17 -7.35 4.27
C SER A 243 -7.60 -8.20 3.09
N ARG A 244 -7.28 -7.80 1.84
CA ARG A 244 -7.54 -8.63 0.64
C ARG A 244 -6.80 -9.97 0.68
N MET A 245 -5.54 -9.98 1.11
CA MET A 245 -4.79 -11.24 1.28
C MET A 245 -5.41 -12.13 2.35
N GLU A 246 -5.87 -11.56 3.46
CA GLU A 246 -6.56 -12.29 4.53
C GLU A 246 -7.90 -12.87 4.05
N GLU A 247 -8.68 -12.12 3.26
CA GLU A 247 -9.92 -12.60 2.62
C GLU A 247 -9.65 -13.74 1.63
N ILE A 248 -8.66 -13.59 0.75
CA ILE A 248 -8.26 -14.64 -0.20
C ILE A 248 -7.79 -15.90 0.53
N GLU A 249 -7.03 -15.75 1.62
CA GLU A 249 -6.53 -16.86 2.41
C GLU A 249 -7.65 -17.55 3.22
N ALA A 250 -8.66 -16.81 3.68
CA ALA A 250 -9.88 -17.34 4.29
C ALA A 250 -10.70 -18.17 3.29
N LEU A 251 -10.97 -17.60 2.11
CA LEU A 251 -11.65 -18.31 1.01
C LEU A 251 -10.86 -19.57 0.61
N ARG A 252 -9.54 -19.49 0.49
CA ARG A 252 -8.70 -20.63 0.12
C ARG A 252 -8.69 -21.75 1.17
N LYS A 253 -8.91 -21.42 2.46
CA LYS A 253 -9.10 -22.41 3.53
C LYS A 253 -10.47 -23.06 3.48
N GLU A 254 -11.51 -22.31 3.17
CA GLU A 254 -12.87 -22.85 2.98
C GLU A 254 -12.98 -23.75 1.74
N PHE A 255 -12.25 -23.45 0.66
CA PHE A 255 -12.28 -24.26 -0.58
C PHE A 255 -11.35 -25.49 -0.59
N ASN A 256 -10.40 -25.60 0.36
CA ASN A 256 -9.49 -26.75 0.49
C ASN A 256 -9.84 -27.67 1.68
N MET A 257 -10.98 -27.45 2.33
CA MET A 257 -11.62 -28.41 3.25
C MET A 257 -12.75 -29.15 2.54
#